data_AF-A0A240A2P3-F1
#
_entry.id   AF-A0A240A2P3-F1
#
_cell.length_a   1.000
_cell.length_b   1.000
_cell.length_c   1.000
_cell.angle_alpha   90.00
_cell.angle_beta   90.00
_cell.angle_gamma   90.00
#
_symmetry.space_group_name_H-M   'P 1'
#
loop_
_entity.id
_entity.type
_entity.pdbx_description
1 polymer ?
#
loop_
_entity_poly.entity_id
_entity_poly.type
_entity_poly.pdbx_seq_one_letter_code
_entity_poly.pdbx_strand_id
1 'polypeptide(L)'
;MPFRFRRSKKIGPFRFTMSGSGLSASVGSGPFRYTFNSNGGRTRTMRTGIPGLRYEERDTPNQVRRKKAARKARKLEQNTSAQAEFNEISRQYRD
;
A
#
# COMPACT_ATOMS: atom_id res chain seq x y z
N MET A 1 -8.85 10.34 33.96
CA MET A 1 -7.90 10.38 32.81
C MET A 1 -8.24 9.21 31.90
N PRO A 2 -8.69 9.40 30.63
CA PRO A 2 -8.97 8.24 29.79
C PRO A 2 -7.65 7.51 29.51
N PHE A 3 -7.59 6.22 29.85
CA PHE A 3 -6.43 5.37 29.59
C PHE A 3 -6.12 5.36 28.09
N ARG A 4 -5.10 6.11 27.67
CA ARG A 4 -4.66 6.13 26.27
C ARG A 4 -3.64 5.01 26.07
N PHE A 5 -4.11 3.87 25.57
CA PHE A 5 -3.21 2.80 25.15
C PHE A 5 -2.50 3.19 23.85
N ARG A 6 -1.21 3.54 23.95
CA ARG A 6 -0.32 3.74 22.81
C ARG A 6 0.98 2.99 23.05
N ARG A 7 1.21 1.94 22.27
CA ARG A 7 2.46 1.16 22.27
C ARG A 7 3.15 1.37 20.93
N SER A 8 4.41 1.78 20.95
CA SER A 8 5.23 1.81 19.73
C SER A 8 6.45 0.93 19.91
N LYS A 9 6.75 0.06 18.94
CA LYS A 9 7.96 -0.75 18.91
C LYS A 9 8.71 -0.51 17.61
N LYS A 10 9.99 -0.16 17.73
CA LYS A 10 10.91 0.02 16.60
C LYS A 10 11.72 -1.25 16.44
N ILE A 11 11.71 -1.81 15.23
CA ILE A 11 12.47 -2.98 14.84
C ILE A 11 13.21 -2.60 13.56
N GLY A 12 14.47 -2.17 13.72
CA GLY A 12 15.30 -1.68 12.62
C GLY A 12 14.72 -0.44 11.92
N PRO A 13 14.66 -0.41 10.57
CA PRO A 13 14.08 0.71 9.82
C PRO A 13 12.55 0.79 9.95
N PHE A 14 11.92 -0.21 10.57
CA PHE A 14 10.48 -0.28 10.78
C PHE A 14 10.10 0.19 12.20
N ARG A 15 9.02 0.96 12.32
CA ARG A 15 8.38 1.36 13.57
C ARG A 15 6.89 1.05 13.46
N PHE A 16 6.42 0.16 14.33
CA PHE A 16 5.02 -0.16 14.50
C PHE A 16 4.48 0.64 15.69
N THR A 17 3.35 1.31 15.53
CA THR A 17 2.65 2.05 16.58
C THR A 17 1.21 1.59 16.62
N MET A 18 0.82 0.99 17.74
CA MET A 18 -0.52 0.57 18.07
C MET A 18 -1.14 1.61 19.01
N SER A 19 -2.25 2.22 18.60
CA SER A 19 -3.02 3.17 19.41
C SER A 19 -4.49 2.76 19.48
N GLY A 20 -5.28 3.38 20.34
CA GLY A 20 -6.74 3.17 20.39
C GLY A 20 -7.47 3.40 19.06
N SER A 21 -6.86 4.11 18.10
CA SER A 21 -7.36 4.31 16.73
C SER A 21 -6.93 3.22 15.73
N GLY A 22 -6.08 2.26 16.14
CA GLY A 22 -5.61 1.16 15.30
C GLY A 22 -4.08 1.03 15.19
N LEU A 23 -3.65 0.22 14.24
CA LEU A 23 -2.24 -0.08 13.95
C LEU A 23 -1.72 0.84 12.84
N SER A 24 -0.61 1.51 13.13
CA SER A 24 0.18 2.24 12.15
C SER A 24 1.57 1.64 12.04
N ALA A 25 2.13 1.62 10.84
CA ALA A 25 3.45 1.09 10.58
C ALA A 25 4.21 2.11 9.75
N SER A 26 5.46 2.38 10.09
CA SER A 26 6.32 3.26 9.32
C SER A 26 7.61 2.55 9.03
N VAL A 27 8.12 2.68 7.82
CA VAL A 27 9.45 2.23 7.44
C VAL A 27 10.22 3.42 6.90
N GLY A 28 11.41 3.63 7.42
CA GLY A 28 12.31 4.68 6.96
C GLY A 28 13.70 4.10 6.73
N SER A 29 14.22 4.27 5.52
CA SER A 29 15.60 3.95 5.17
C SER A 29 16.20 5.12 4.41
N GLY A 30 17.16 5.82 5.04
CA GLY A 30 17.82 7.00 4.49
C GLY A 30 16.84 8.11 4.07
N PRO A 31 16.88 8.57 2.79
CA PRO A 31 16.02 9.64 2.30
C PRO A 31 14.56 9.23 2.10
N PHE A 32 14.24 7.93 2.15
CA PHE A 32 12.91 7.40 1.91
C PHE A 32 12.20 7.04 3.21
N ARG A 33 10.97 7.53 3.36
CA ARG A 33 10.06 7.17 4.44
C ARG A 33 8.71 6.79 3.88
N TYR A 34 8.16 5.70 4.38
CA TYR A 34 6.85 5.22 4.05
C TYR A 34 6.06 4.97 5.33
N THR A 35 4.87 5.54 5.43
CA THR A 35 4.02 5.48 6.61
C THR A 35 2.64 4.96 6.22
N PHE A 36 2.21 3.90 6.89
CA PHE A 36 0.87 3.37 6.91
C PHE A 36 0.17 3.90 8.16
N ASN A 37 -0.86 4.72 7.96
CA ASN A 37 -1.62 5.29 9.06
C ASN A 37 -2.74 4.34 9.51
N SER A 38 -3.13 4.43 10.78
CA SER A 38 -4.22 3.62 11.35
C SER A 38 -5.57 3.87 10.67
N ASN A 39 -5.77 5.07 10.12
CA ASN A 39 -7.01 5.46 9.44
C ASN A 39 -7.10 4.92 7.99
N GLY A 40 -6.15 4.08 7.56
CA GLY A 40 -6.11 3.51 6.21
C GLY A 40 -5.43 4.38 5.15
N GLY A 41 -4.96 5.57 5.53
CA GLY A 41 -4.16 6.44 4.66
C GLY A 41 -2.70 5.97 4.54
N ARG A 42 -2.03 6.40 3.48
CA ARG A 42 -0.61 6.10 3.23
C ARG A 42 0.13 7.39 2.93
N THR A 43 1.35 7.51 3.45
CA THR A 43 2.20 8.66 3.19
C THR A 43 3.57 8.18 2.77
N ARG A 44 4.03 8.61 1.60
CA ARG A 44 5.34 8.34 1.07
C ARG A 44 6.10 9.65 0.98
N THR A 45 7.22 9.72 1.66
CA THR A 45 8.10 10.89 1.63
C THR A 45 9.45 10.48 1.09
N MET A 46 9.98 11.24 0.14
CA MET A 46 11.30 11.06 -0.43
C MET A 46 12.06 12.37 -0.33
N ARG A 47 13.28 12.31 0.22
CA ARG A 47 14.21 13.44 0.23
C ARG A 47 15.03 13.38 -1.05
N THR A 48 15.04 14.46 -1.83
CA THR A 48 15.71 14.52 -3.14
C THR A 48 17.19 14.92 -3.03
N GLY A 49 17.74 15.03 -1.82
CA GLY A 49 19.13 15.47 -1.57
C GLY A 49 19.33 16.98 -1.60
N ILE A 50 18.43 17.72 -2.26
CA ILE A 50 18.46 19.19 -2.31
C ILE A 50 17.82 19.77 -1.03
N PRO A 51 18.50 20.67 -0.30
CA PRO A 51 17.90 21.37 0.84
C PRO A 51 16.62 22.09 0.42
N GLY A 52 15.52 21.86 1.16
CA GLY A 52 14.22 22.50 0.88
C GLY A 52 13.30 21.74 -0.08
N LEU A 53 13.81 20.82 -0.90
CA LEU A 53 12.99 20.01 -1.81
C LEU A 53 12.73 18.62 -1.24
N ARG A 54 11.45 18.27 -1.14
CA ARG A 54 10.99 16.95 -0.69
C ARG A 54 9.77 16.56 -1.51
N TYR A 55 9.77 15.31 -1.97
CA TYR A 55 8.60 14.73 -2.59
C TYR A 55 7.75 14.10 -1.50
N GLU A 56 6.47 14.46 -1.43
CA GLU A 56 5.52 13.87 -0.49
C GLU A 56 4.25 13.48 -1.23
N GLU A 57 3.93 12.19 -1.19
CA GLU A 57 2.68 11.65 -1.71
C GLU A 57 1.83 11.20 -0.51
N ARG A 58 0.64 11.80 -0.38
CA ARG A 58 -0.34 11.44 0.65
C ARG A 58 -1.57 10.86 -0.01
N ASP A 59 -1.77 9.56 0.16
CA ASP A 59 -2.99 8.90 -0.22
C ASP A 59 -3.99 8.96 0.94
N THR A 60 -5.15 9.55 0.67
CA THR A 60 -6.29 9.47 1.58
C THR A 60 -6.86 8.05 1.60
N PRO A 61 -7.55 7.62 2.68
CA PRO A 61 -8.12 6.27 2.76
C PRO A 61 -9.04 5.95 1.57
N ASN A 62 -9.80 6.93 1.08
CA ASN A 62 -10.67 6.76 -0.08
C ASN A 62 -9.88 6.52 -1.38
N GLN A 63 -8.78 7.27 -1.60
CA GLN A 63 -7.89 7.06 -2.73
C GLN A 63 -7.21 5.68 -2.68
N VAL A 64 -6.77 5.23 -1.51
CA VAL A 64 -6.21 3.87 -1.34
C VAL A 64 -7.24 2.80 -1.71
N ARG A 65 -8.49 2.96 -1.26
CA ARG A 65 -9.58 2.02 -1.59
C ARG A 65 -9.85 1.99 -3.10
N ARG A 66 -9.91 3.15 -3.75
CA ARG A 66 -10.09 3.25 -5.21
C ARG A 66 -8.93 2.60 -5.98
N LYS A 67 -7.68 2.91 -5.64
CA LYS A 67 -6.48 2.30 -6.24
C LYS A 67 -6.52 0.76 -6.08
N LYS A 68 -6.92 0.26 -4.91
CA LYS A 68 -7.05 -1.19 -4.65
C LYS A 68 -8.16 -1.83 -5.49
N ALA A 69 -9.32 -1.18 -5.62
CA ALA A 69 -10.42 -1.67 -6.43
C ALA A 69 -10.04 -1.73 -7.93
N ALA A 70 -9.42 -0.68 -8.45
CA ALA A 70 -8.96 -0.63 -9.85
C ALA A 70 -7.92 -1.73 -10.13
N ARG A 71 -6.98 -1.96 -9.21
CA ARG A 71 -6.00 -3.06 -9.36
C ARG A 71 -6.65 -4.44 -9.34
N LYS A 72 -7.71 -4.62 -8.55
CA LYS A 72 -8.49 -5.88 -8.52
C LYS A 72 -9.23 -6.10 -9.84
N ALA A 73 -9.86 -5.07 -10.39
CA ALA A 73 -10.57 -5.14 -11.67
C ALA A 73 -9.62 -5.53 -12.81
N ARG A 74 -8.47 -4.85 -12.94
CA ARG A 74 -7.45 -5.18 -13.96
C ARG A 74 -6.93 -6.62 -13.83
N LYS A 75 -6.73 -7.11 -12.60
CA LYS A 75 -6.28 -8.49 -12.39
C LYS A 75 -7.36 -9.51 -12.77
N LEU A 76 -8.63 -9.18 -12.55
CA LEU A 76 -9.75 -10.01 -12.99
C LEU A 76 -9.79 -10.09 -14.51
N GLU A 77 -9.70 -8.96 -15.20
CA GLU A 77 -9.69 -8.89 -16.67
C GLU A 77 -8.54 -9.73 -17.26
N GLN A 78 -7.34 -9.60 -16.71
CA GLN A 78 -6.17 -10.41 -17.13
C GLN A 78 -6.38 -11.91 -16.93
N ASN A 79 -7.01 -12.31 -15.82
CA ASN A 79 -7.31 -13.72 -15.59
C ASN A 79 -8.37 -14.22 -16.57
N THR A 80 -9.39 -13.41 -16.85
CA THR A 80 -10.45 -13.76 -17.81
C THR A 80 -9.89 -13.89 -19.22
N SER A 81 -9.01 -12.97 -19.66
CA SER A 81 -8.37 -13.05 -20.98
C SER A 81 -7.44 -14.27 -21.07
N ALA A 82 -6.62 -14.53 -20.04
CA ALA A 82 -5.77 -15.72 -20.00
C ALA A 82 -6.59 -17.02 -20.05
N GLN A 83 -7.76 -17.04 -19.39
CA GLN A 83 -8.66 -18.19 -19.42
C GLN A 83 -9.36 -18.35 -20.78
N ALA A 84 -9.67 -17.24 -21.47
CA ALA A 84 -10.18 -17.27 -22.84
C ALA A 84 -9.12 -17.79 -23.82
N GLU A 85 -7.89 -17.29 -23.75
CA GLU A 85 -6.75 -17.77 -24.55
C GLU A 85 -6.51 -19.27 -24.34
N PHE A 86 -6.50 -19.74 -23.08
CA PHE A 86 -6.36 -21.16 -22.78
C PHE A 86 -7.49 -22.01 -23.39
N ASN A 87 -8.72 -21.52 -23.32
CA ASN A 87 -9.88 -22.21 -23.91
C ASN A 87 -9.81 -22.25 -25.44
N GLU A 88 -9.31 -21.21 -26.09
CA GLU A 88 -9.10 -21.18 -27.54
C GLU A 88 -8.01 -22.16 -27.97
N ILE A 89 -6.87 -22.15 -27.28
CA ILE A 89 -5.76 -23.08 -27.51
C ILE A 89 -6.26 -24.52 -27.37
N SER A 90 -6.96 -24.85 -26.28
CA SER A 90 -7.46 -26.21 -26.07
C SER A 90 -8.48 -26.67 -27.12
N ARG A 91 -9.23 -25.76 -27.74
CA ARG A 91 -10.10 -26.09 -28.89
C ARG A 91 -9.29 -26.36 -30.15
N GLN A 92 -8.23 -25.60 -30.41
CA GLN A 92 -7.36 -25.80 -31.57
C GLN A 92 -6.68 -27.18 -31.61
N TYR A 93 -6.40 -27.77 -30.43
CA TYR A 93 -5.80 -29.11 -30.32
C TYR A 93 -6.83 -30.24 -30.15
N ARG A 94 -8.14 -29.95 -30.31
CA ARG A 94 -9.21 -30.95 -30.14
C ARG A 94 -9.72 -31.55 -31.45
N ASP A 95 -9.29 -31.01 -32.59
CA ASP A 95 -9.46 -31.57 -33.93
C ASP A 95 -8.20 -32.38 -34.33
#